data_AF-A0A9D9CWA7-F1
#
_entry.id   AF-A0A9D9CWA7-F1
#
_cell.length_a   1.000
_cell.length_b   1.000
_cell.length_c   1.000
_cell.angle_alpha   90.00
_cell.angle_beta   90.00
_cell.angle_gamma   90.00
#
_symmetry.space_group_name_H-M   'P 1'
#
loop_
_entity.id
_entity.type
_entity.pdbx_description
1 polymer ?
#
loop_
_entity_poly.entity_id
_entity_poly.type
_entity_poly.pdbx_seq_one_letter_code
_entity_poly.pdbx_strand_id
1 'polypeptide(L)'
;MDRKLLNFYASLALLGFGATASAAISQSPVTGSTDGAKNIYKFLYDNYGKKTVSGVQTGDMDGASALKNQKDFAAVVEKSGKQPALVGLDLLMLTGAKETDSWYQSYTETCVSLAKELYQKGGIPAFTWHWKDPSRETEEHSTKAKFDFRTAFKSGTTEWDKESDAYKIMIKDIDA
;
A
#
# COMPACT_ATOMS: atom_id res chain seq x y z
N MET A 1 -27.34 46.72 57.50
CA MET A 1 -28.30 46.62 56.38
C MET A 1 -27.55 47.02 55.12
N ASP A 2 -27.51 46.28 54.02
CA ASP A 2 -28.49 45.32 53.54
C ASP A 2 -27.85 44.13 52.80
N ARG A 3 -28.37 42.93 53.09
CA ARG A 3 -27.98 41.66 52.48
C ARG A 3 -28.91 41.43 51.30
N LYS A 4 -28.49 41.70 50.07
CA LYS A 4 -29.16 41.21 48.85
C LYS A 4 -28.27 41.51 47.65
N LEU A 5 -27.48 40.51 47.24
CA LEU A 5 -27.12 40.16 45.86
C LEU A 5 -26.11 39.01 45.94
N LEU A 6 -26.53 37.95 46.63
CA LEU A 6 -26.01 36.61 46.47
C LEU A 6 -26.88 35.97 45.37
N ASN A 7 -26.24 35.25 44.44
CA ASN A 7 -26.79 34.51 43.29
C ASN A 7 -26.85 35.29 41.97
N PHE A 8 -25.82 35.14 41.14
CA PHE A 8 -25.93 34.46 39.83
C PHE A 8 -24.55 34.35 39.17
N TYR A 9 -23.72 33.41 39.62
CA TYR A 9 -22.64 32.87 38.78
C TYR A 9 -22.93 31.39 38.58
N ALA A 10 -24.00 31.14 37.82
CA ALA A 10 -24.26 29.83 37.26
C ALA A 10 -23.34 29.65 36.05
N SER A 11 -22.55 28.59 36.13
CA SER A 11 -21.71 28.01 35.11
C SER A 11 -22.24 28.16 33.68
N LEU A 12 -21.38 28.56 32.75
CA LEU A 12 -21.47 28.11 31.36
C LEU A 12 -20.04 27.99 30.81
N ALA A 13 -19.33 26.94 31.26
CA ALA A 13 -18.23 26.41 30.48
C ALA A 13 -18.86 25.78 29.23
N LEU A 14 -18.98 26.54 28.14
CA LEU A 14 -19.17 25.94 26.82
C LEU A 14 -17.89 25.19 26.48
N LEU A 15 -17.86 23.90 26.84
CA LEU A 15 -17.03 22.93 26.14
C LEU A 15 -17.59 22.82 24.73
N GLY A 16 -17.15 23.73 23.87
CA GLY A 16 -17.23 23.54 22.43
C GLY A 16 -16.37 22.33 22.10
N PHE A 17 -16.95 21.12 22.18
CA PHE A 17 -16.48 20.00 21.40
C PHE A 17 -16.64 20.44 19.95
N GLY A 18 -15.57 21.01 19.39
CA GLY A 18 -15.45 21.17 17.95
C GLY A 18 -15.63 19.77 17.39
N ALA A 19 -16.81 19.51 16.80
CA ALA A 19 -17.00 18.36 15.96
C ALA A 19 -15.94 18.48 14.88
N THR A 20 -14.86 17.70 15.00
CA THR A 20 -13.92 17.54 13.91
C THR A 20 -14.77 17.05 12.75
N ALA A 21 -14.83 17.85 11.68
CA ALA A 21 -15.51 17.44 10.46
C ALA A 21 -14.90 16.10 10.07
N SER A 22 -15.65 15.00 10.30
CA SER A 22 -15.25 13.70 9.83
C SER A 22 -15.19 13.84 8.32
N ALA A 23 -14.01 13.59 7.73
CA ALA A 23 -13.84 13.65 6.30
C ALA A 23 -14.94 12.80 5.64
N ALA A 24 -15.52 13.29 4.55
CA ALA A 24 -16.53 12.56 3.78
C ALA A 24 -15.87 11.38 3.04
N ILE A 25 -15.48 10.35 3.78
CA ILE A 25 -14.86 9.14 3.28
C ILE A 25 -15.96 8.13 2.97
N SER A 26 -15.91 7.52 1.79
CA SER A 26 -16.81 6.43 1.43
C SER A 26 -16.72 5.29 2.44
N GLN A 27 -17.84 4.64 2.74
CA GLN A 27 -17.87 3.42 3.55
C GLN A 27 -17.58 2.15 2.73
N SER A 28 -17.37 2.31 1.42
CA SER A 28 -17.08 1.21 0.50
C SER A 28 -15.91 1.56 -0.42
N PRO A 29 -15.06 0.58 -0.76
CA PRO A 29 -13.96 0.80 -1.71
C PRO A 29 -14.50 1.09 -3.12
N VAL A 30 -13.69 1.76 -3.94
CA VAL A 30 -14.03 2.06 -5.35
C VAL A 30 -14.29 0.80 -6.16
N THR A 31 -13.50 -0.25 -5.90
CA THR A 31 -13.64 -1.60 -6.42
C THR A 31 -13.33 -2.57 -5.26
N GLY A 32 -14.18 -3.57 -5.06
CA GLY A 32 -14.07 -4.44 -3.87
C GLY A 32 -15.07 -5.58 -3.93
N SER A 33 -14.94 -6.41 -4.97
CA SER A 33 -15.87 -7.50 -5.23
C SER A 33 -15.76 -8.64 -4.20
N THR A 34 -14.59 -8.81 -3.57
CA THR A 34 -14.35 -9.89 -2.59
C THR A 34 -14.60 -9.44 -1.15
N ASP A 35 -15.01 -10.37 -0.30
CA ASP A 35 -15.23 -10.09 1.12
C ASP A 35 -13.93 -9.75 1.85
N GLY A 36 -12.79 -10.32 1.42
CA GLY A 36 -11.47 -9.96 1.95
C GLY A 36 -11.14 -8.48 1.73
N ALA A 37 -11.35 -7.97 0.51
CA ALA A 37 -11.12 -6.56 0.19
C ALA A 37 -12.06 -5.64 0.97
N LYS A 38 -13.35 -6.00 1.08
CA LYS A 38 -14.32 -5.25 1.89
C LYS A 38 -13.94 -5.22 3.38
N ASN A 39 -13.46 -6.33 3.91
CA ASN A 39 -13.07 -6.44 5.33
C ASN A 39 -11.83 -5.59 5.64
N ILE A 40 -10.80 -5.61 4.77
CA ILE A 40 -9.63 -4.73 4.92
C ILE A 40 -10.07 -3.26 4.84
N TYR A 41 -10.87 -2.89 3.83
CA TYR A 41 -11.35 -1.52 3.70
C TYR A 41 -12.14 -1.06 4.92
N LYS A 42 -13.06 -1.90 5.41
CA LYS A 42 -13.84 -1.62 6.62
C LYS A 42 -12.94 -1.42 7.83
N PHE A 43 -11.92 -2.27 8.02
CA PHE A 43 -10.95 -2.12 9.09
C PHE A 43 -10.22 -0.78 9.02
N LEU A 44 -9.78 -0.37 7.82
CA LEU A 44 -9.12 0.92 7.62
C LEU A 44 -10.07 2.09 7.92
N TYR A 45 -11.30 2.03 7.40
CA TYR A 45 -12.34 3.04 7.63
C TYR A 45 -12.67 3.19 9.12
N ASP A 46 -12.93 2.08 9.82
CA ASP A 46 -13.34 2.07 11.22
C ASP A 46 -12.25 2.67 12.15
N ASN A 47 -10.98 2.52 11.77
CA ASN A 47 -9.82 2.96 12.56
C ASN A 47 -9.25 4.31 12.13
N TYR A 48 -9.64 4.84 10.98
CA TYR A 48 -9.16 6.12 10.47
C TYR A 48 -9.46 7.25 11.47
N GLY A 49 -8.42 8.02 11.80
CA GLY A 49 -8.49 9.10 12.81
C GLY A 49 -8.56 8.62 14.27
N LYS A 50 -8.60 7.31 14.55
CA LYS A 50 -8.67 6.74 15.91
C LYS A 50 -7.41 5.97 16.31
N LYS A 51 -6.79 5.27 15.35
CA LYS A 51 -5.61 4.42 15.55
C LYS A 51 -4.65 4.56 14.37
N THR A 52 -3.40 4.21 14.61
CA THR A 52 -2.37 4.07 13.58
C THR A 52 -2.05 2.59 13.41
N VAL A 53 -2.14 2.09 12.18
CA VAL A 53 -1.76 0.72 11.84
C VAL A 53 -0.23 0.64 11.78
N SER A 54 0.37 -0.27 12.54
CA SER A 54 1.83 -0.51 12.49
C SER A 54 2.20 -1.21 11.19
N GLY A 55 3.25 -0.74 10.53
CA GLY A 55 3.72 -1.28 9.27
C GLY A 55 5.23 -1.40 9.18
N VAL A 56 5.72 -2.32 8.35
CA VAL A 56 7.12 -2.43 7.97
C VAL A 56 7.22 -2.73 6.47
N GLN A 57 8.12 -2.06 5.76
CA GLN A 57 8.46 -2.43 4.38
C GLN A 57 9.54 -3.51 4.43
N THR A 58 9.35 -4.57 3.65
CA THR A 58 10.39 -5.58 3.44
C THR A 58 11.32 -5.15 2.32
N GLY A 59 12.61 -5.44 2.48
CA GLY A 59 13.62 -5.25 1.44
C GLY A 59 13.98 -6.57 0.76
N ASP A 60 15.08 -7.14 1.20
CA ASP A 60 15.64 -8.39 0.68
C ASP A 60 14.75 -9.60 0.99
N MET A 61 14.58 -10.47 0.00
CA MET A 61 13.80 -11.71 0.07
C MET A 61 14.68 -12.95 0.21
N ASP A 62 16.00 -12.82 0.09
CA ASP A 62 16.92 -13.95 0.20
C ASP A 62 16.79 -14.64 1.56
N GLY A 63 16.42 -15.92 1.53
CA GLY A 63 16.24 -16.76 2.72
C GLY A 63 14.92 -16.53 3.48
N ALA A 64 14.00 -15.71 2.98
CA ALA A 64 12.72 -15.41 3.63
C ALA A 64 11.65 -16.51 3.39
N SER A 65 11.90 -17.72 3.90
CA SER A 65 10.97 -18.85 3.73
C SER A 65 9.64 -18.73 4.51
N ALA A 66 9.56 -17.79 5.46
CA ALA A 66 8.36 -17.41 6.20
C ALA A 66 8.53 -16.00 6.78
N LEU A 67 7.45 -15.35 7.24
CA LEU A 67 7.50 -13.98 7.80
C LEU A 67 8.50 -13.83 8.94
N LYS A 68 8.57 -14.83 9.83
CA LYS A 68 9.52 -14.85 10.95
C LYS A 68 11.00 -14.87 10.50
N ASN A 69 11.25 -15.28 9.26
CA ASN A 69 12.57 -15.37 8.65
C ASN A 69 12.88 -14.13 7.78
N GLN A 70 11.88 -13.30 7.45
CA GLN A 70 12.11 -12.05 6.74
C GLN A 70 12.74 -11.03 7.70
N LYS A 71 13.90 -10.48 7.29
CA LYS A 71 14.81 -9.71 8.15
C LYS A 71 14.16 -8.49 8.80
N ASP A 72 13.40 -7.71 8.03
CA ASP A 72 12.77 -6.46 8.48
C ASP A 72 11.60 -6.75 9.43
N PHE A 73 10.77 -7.74 9.11
CA PHE A 73 9.69 -8.18 9.98
C PHE A 73 10.23 -8.73 11.30
N ALA A 74 11.25 -9.60 11.25
CA ALA A 74 11.88 -10.19 12.42
C ALA A 74 12.52 -9.12 13.32
N ALA A 75 13.18 -8.12 12.73
CA ALA A 75 13.78 -7.01 13.46
C ALA A 75 12.74 -6.20 14.24
N VAL A 76 11.57 -5.90 13.65
CA VAL A 76 10.48 -5.21 14.35
C VAL A 76 9.96 -6.05 15.51
N VAL A 77 9.78 -7.36 15.32
CA VAL A 77 9.32 -8.27 16.38
C VAL A 77 10.33 -8.37 17.51
N GLU A 78 11.61 -8.51 17.21
CA GLU A 78 12.68 -8.61 18.21
C GLU A 78 12.75 -7.36 19.09
N LYS A 79 12.67 -6.16 18.49
CA LYS A 79 12.80 -4.90 19.24
C LYS A 79 11.55 -4.47 19.98
N SER A 80 10.37 -4.80 19.46
CA SER A 80 9.10 -4.32 20.03
C SER A 80 8.34 -5.38 20.83
N GLY A 81 8.67 -6.67 20.67
CA GLY A 81 7.87 -7.78 21.16
C GLY A 81 6.51 -7.92 20.47
N LYS A 82 6.26 -7.17 19.38
CA LYS A 82 4.97 -7.13 18.66
C LYS A 82 5.18 -7.31 17.16
N GLN A 83 4.21 -7.95 16.52
CA GLN A 83 4.17 -8.09 15.07
C GLN A 83 3.54 -6.84 14.43
N PRO A 84 4.13 -6.29 13.35
CA PRO A 84 3.47 -5.24 12.58
C PRO A 84 2.20 -5.82 11.91
N ALA A 85 1.12 -5.03 11.92
CA ALA A 85 -0.15 -5.46 11.35
C ALA A 85 -0.16 -5.38 9.81
N LEU A 86 0.64 -4.48 9.23
CA LEU A 86 0.82 -4.29 7.81
C LEU A 86 2.26 -4.63 7.40
N VAL A 87 2.43 -5.32 6.27
CA VAL A 87 3.76 -5.60 5.71
C VAL A 87 3.79 -5.20 4.25
N GLY A 88 4.74 -4.34 3.91
CA GLY A 88 5.01 -3.90 2.55
C GLY A 88 5.85 -4.92 1.79
N LEU A 89 5.46 -5.21 0.56
CA LEU A 89 6.08 -6.17 -0.36
C LEU A 89 6.18 -5.50 -1.74
N ASP A 90 7.28 -5.72 -2.46
CA ASP A 90 7.49 -5.08 -3.76
C ASP A 90 7.49 -6.11 -4.89
N LEU A 91 6.85 -5.79 -6.01
CA LEU A 91 6.90 -6.59 -7.24
C LEU A 91 8.07 -6.17 -8.16
N LEU A 92 9.10 -5.51 -7.62
CA LEU A 92 10.29 -4.99 -8.33
C LEU A 92 10.93 -5.98 -9.32
N MET A 93 10.92 -7.28 -9.02
CA MET A 93 11.52 -8.31 -9.87
C MET A 93 10.52 -9.04 -10.79
N LEU A 94 9.24 -8.66 -10.77
CA LEU A 94 8.18 -9.30 -11.56
C LEU A 94 8.42 -9.16 -13.07
N THR A 95 8.83 -7.96 -13.50
CA THR A 95 9.12 -7.65 -14.90
C THR A 95 10.46 -6.93 -15.03
N GLY A 96 11.09 -7.03 -16.19
CA GLY A 96 12.38 -6.39 -16.46
C GLY A 96 13.28 -7.26 -17.34
N ALA A 97 14.47 -6.77 -17.67
CA ALA A 97 15.37 -7.44 -18.62
C ALA A 97 15.78 -8.85 -18.17
N LYS A 98 15.69 -9.12 -16.86
CA LYS A 98 16.00 -10.39 -16.22
C LYS A 98 14.79 -11.12 -15.64
N GLU A 99 13.57 -10.81 -16.07
CA GLU A 99 12.34 -11.44 -15.54
C GLU A 99 12.30 -12.98 -15.63
N THR A 100 13.06 -13.56 -16.56
CA THR A 100 13.17 -15.01 -16.72
C THR A 100 14.25 -15.66 -15.85
N ASP A 101 15.07 -14.87 -15.16
CA ASP A 101 16.11 -15.39 -14.28
C ASP A 101 15.47 -16.02 -13.04
N SER A 102 15.97 -17.18 -12.63
CA SER A 102 15.38 -17.96 -11.53
C SER A 102 15.31 -17.20 -10.20
N TRP A 103 16.29 -16.33 -9.93
CA TRP A 103 16.28 -15.49 -8.74
C TRP A 103 15.17 -14.43 -8.77
N TYR A 104 14.87 -13.85 -9.93
CA TYR A 104 13.82 -12.83 -10.10
C TYR A 104 12.43 -13.44 -9.88
N GLN A 105 12.22 -14.63 -10.43
CA GLN A 105 11.00 -15.42 -10.23
C GLN A 105 10.84 -15.80 -8.76
N SER A 106 11.91 -16.34 -8.15
CA SER A 106 11.92 -16.72 -6.72
C SER A 106 11.65 -15.54 -5.79
N TYR A 107 12.19 -14.34 -6.09
CA TYR A 107 11.90 -13.12 -5.34
C TYR A 107 10.40 -12.83 -5.33
N THR A 108 9.78 -12.80 -6.50
CA THR A 108 8.35 -12.50 -6.68
C THR A 108 7.46 -13.55 -6.03
N GLU A 109 7.79 -14.83 -6.22
CA GLU A 109 7.11 -15.95 -5.56
C GLU A 109 7.17 -15.86 -4.04
N THR A 110 8.33 -15.46 -3.50
CA THR A 110 8.53 -15.24 -2.06
C THR A 110 7.62 -14.11 -1.57
N CYS A 111 7.56 -12.98 -2.27
CA CYS A 111 6.63 -11.89 -1.92
C CYS A 111 5.17 -12.36 -1.86
N VAL A 112 4.71 -13.11 -2.88
CA VAL A 112 3.34 -13.66 -2.91
C VAL A 112 3.10 -14.67 -1.78
N SER A 113 4.08 -15.51 -1.47
CA SER A 113 4.00 -16.49 -0.38
C SER A 113 3.86 -15.80 0.99
N LEU A 114 4.69 -14.79 1.26
CA LEU A 114 4.65 -14.02 2.50
C LEU A 114 3.35 -13.21 2.64
N ALA A 115 2.83 -12.65 1.54
CA ALA A 115 1.52 -11.99 1.55
C ALA A 115 0.40 -12.95 1.97
N LYS A 116 0.40 -14.17 1.42
CA LYS A 116 -0.58 -15.21 1.78
C LYS A 116 -0.45 -15.59 3.25
N GLU A 117 0.77 -15.83 3.74
CA GLU A 117 1.02 -16.14 5.15
C GLU A 117 0.50 -15.01 6.06
N LEU A 118 0.81 -13.76 5.74
CA LEU A 118 0.40 -12.61 6.53
C LEU A 118 -1.12 -12.47 6.60
N TYR A 119 -1.78 -12.55 5.44
CA TYR A 119 -3.23 -12.45 5.37
C TYR A 119 -3.91 -13.57 6.16
N GLN A 120 -3.41 -14.80 6.08
CA GLN A 120 -3.89 -15.94 6.89
C GLN A 120 -3.73 -15.72 8.40
N LYS A 121 -2.74 -14.92 8.82
CA LYS A 121 -2.54 -14.52 10.23
C LYS A 121 -3.35 -13.29 10.63
N GLY A 122 -4.18 -12.74 9.73
CA GLY A 122 -4.99 -11.55 9.98
C GLY A 122 -4.27 -10.21 9.77
N GLY A 123 -3.07 -10.23 9.16
CA GLY A 123 -2.35 -9.03 8.78
C GLY A 123 -2.79 -8.47 7.42
N ILE A 124 -2.19 -7.35 7.03
CA ILE A 124 -2.52 -6.59 5.82
C ILE A 124 -1.28 -6.59 4.90
N PRO A 125 -1.27 -7.38 3.83
CA PRO A 125 -0.27 -7.24 2.78
C PRO A 125 -0.46 -5.91 2.04
N ALA A 126 0.61 -5.16 1.83
CA ALA A 126 0.62 -3.94 1.04
C ALA A 126 1.63 -4.11 -0.10
N PHE A 127 1.16 -4.10 -1.35
CA PHE A 127 2.03 -4.23 -2.51
C PHE A 127 2.41 -2.87 -3.08
N THR A 128 3.70 -2.72 -3.38
CA THR A 128 4.26 -1.71 -4.27
C THR A 128 4.86 -2.38 -5.50
N TRP A 129 5.15 -1.60 -6.52
CA TRP A 129 5.88 -2.07 -7.68
C TRP A 129 6.79 -0.99 -8.21
N HIS A 130 8.09 -1.14 -7.96
CA HIS A 130 9.11 -0.37 -8.66
C HIS A 130 9.26 -0.92 -10.08
N TRP A 131 8.32 -0.53 -10.94
CA TRP A 131 8.21 -1.05 -12.30
C TRP A 131 9.47 -0.73 -13.12
N LYS A 132 10.20 -1.80 -13.46
CA LYS A 132 11.42 -1.74 -14.27
C LYS A 132 11.12 -1.40 -15.72
N ASP A 133 12.14 -0.90 -16.41
CA ASP A 133 12.10 -0.44 -17.79
C ASP A 133 11.37 -1.44 -18.72
N PRO A 134 10.16 -1.08 -19.21
CA PRO A 134 9.38 -1.94 -20.09
C PRO A 134 10.11 -2.37 -21.34
N SER A 135 11.06 -1.57 -21.84
CA SER A 135 11.85 -1.90 -23.04
C SER A 135 12.74 -3.12 -22.89
N ARG A 136 13.00 -3.58 -21.65
CA ARG A 136 13.95 -4.66 -21.33
C ARG A 136 15.40 -4.36 -21.72
N GLU A 137 15.72 -3.11 -22.04
CA GLU A 137 17.08 -2.68 -22.35
C GLU A 137 17.91 -2.37 -21.10
N THR A 138 17.24 -2.11 -19.98
CA THR A 138 17.88 -1.73 -18.71
C THR A 138 17.18 -2.38 -17.52
N GLU A 139 17.85 -2.42 -16.38
CA GLU A 139 17.29 -2.82 -15.09
C GLU A 139 16.83 -1.62 -14.25
N GLU A 140 16.83 -0.43 -14.85
CA GLU A 140 16.43 0.81 -14.20
C GLU A 140 14.91 0.88 -14.07
N HIS A 141 14.44 1.74 -13.18
CA HIS A 141 13.03 2.10 -13.03
C HIS A 141 12.88 3.62 -12.93
N SER A 142 11.65 4.12 -12.88
CA SER A 142 11.35 5.56 -12.75
C SER A 142 11.93 6.38 -13.91
N THR A 143 12.42 7.60 -13.66
CA THR A 143 12.91 8.52 -14.69
C THR A 143 14.25 8.09 -15.33
N LYS A 144 14.84 6.98 -14.88
CA LYS A 144 16.08 6.43 -15.44
C LYS A 144 15.82 5.35 -16.50
N ALA A 145 14.60 4.82 -16.57
CA ALA A 145 14.21 3.92 -17.65
C ALA A 145 14.28 4.65 -18.99
N LYS A 146 14.68 3.94 -20.05
CA LYS A 146 14.67 4.47 -21.42
C LYS A 146 13.25 4.55 -22.00
N PHE A 147 12.37 3.68 -21.52
CA PHE A 147 10.99 3.64 -21.95
C PHE A 147 10.26 4.98 -21.77
N ASP A 148 9.59 5.41 -22.82
CA ASP A 148 8.73 6.58 -22.80
C ASP A 148 7.26 6.18 -22.96
N PHE A 149 6.53 6.14 -21.84
CA PHE A 149 5.10 5.80 -21.83
C PHE A 149 4.24 6.75 -22.68
N ARG A 150 4.71 7.97 -22.96
CA ARG A 150 3.95 8.94 -23.77
C ARG A 150 3.77 8.46 -25.21
N THR A 151 4.65 7.58 -25.68
CA THR A 151 4.55 6.96 -27.01
C THR A 151 3.41 5.94 -27.11
N ALA A 152 2.75 5.61 -25.99
CA ALA A 152 1.56 4.78 -25.96
C ALA A 152 0.25 5.55 -26.23
N PHE A 153 0.29 6.88 -26.37
CA PHE A 153 -0.87 7.69 -26.73
C PHE A 153 -0.91 8.00 -28.23
N LYS A 154 -2.11 8.16 -28.78
CA LYS A 154 -2.27 8.74 -30.12
C LYS A 154 -1.75 10.17 -30.12
N SER A 155 -0.97 10.52 -31.15
CA SER A 155 -0.31 11.83 -31.27
C SER A 155 -1.28 13.00 -31.03
N GLY A 156 -0.91 13.90 -30.11
CA GLY A 156 -1.69 15.09 -29.77
C GLY A 156 -2.91 14.85 -28.87
N THR A 157 -3.06 13.64 -28.30
CA THR A 157 -4.22 13.30 -27.45
C THR A 157 -3.79 12.61 -26.15
N THR A 158 -4.77 12.36 -25.27
CA THR A 158 -4.63 11.46 -24.10
C THR A 158 -5.31 10.11 -24.32
N GLU A 159 -5.67 9.78 -25.55
CA GLU A 159 -6.24 8.48 -25.89
C GLU A 159 -5.14 7.46 -26.14
N TRP A 160 -5.30 6.25 -25.60
CA TRP A 160 -4.36 5.16 -25.84
C TRP A 160 -4.35 4.73 -27.30
N ASP A 161 -3.15 4.58 -27.87
CA ASP A 161 -2.91 3.85 -29.11
C ASP A 161 -2.62 2.39 -28.78
N LYS A 162 -3.67 1.56 -28.83
CA LYS A 162 -3.58 0.14 -28.49
C LYS A 162 -2.70 -0.67 -29.45
N GLU A 163 -2.38 -0.12 -30.61
CA GLU A 163 -1.50 -0.77 -31.57
C GLU A 163 -0.02 -0.42 -31.38
N SER A 164 0.28 0.65 -30.62
CA SER A 164 1.65 1.03 -30.31
C SER A 164 2.40 -0.06 -29.54
N ASP A 165 3.70 -0.21 -29.82
CA ASP A 165 4.56 -1.13 -29.09
C ASP A 165 4.64 -0.77 -27.61
N ALA A 166 4.63 0.53 -27.30
CA ALA A 166 4.64 1.03 -25.93
C ALA A 166 3.39 0.62 -25.15
N TYR A 167 2.20 0.72 -25.75
CA TYR A 167 0.98 0.23 -25.09
C TYR A 167 1.03 -1.29 -24.89
N LYS A 168 1.42 -2.04 -25.93
CA LYS A 168 1.48 -3.51 -25.89
C LYS A 168 2.43 -4.02 -24.81
N ILE A 169 3.61 -3.41 -24.67
CA ILE A 169 4.57 -3.82 -23.63
C ILE A 169 4.10 -3.43 -22.23
N MET A 170 3.44 -2.29 -22.06
CA MET A 170 2.85 -1.93 -20.76
C MET A 170 1.77 -2.91 -20.32
N ILE A 171 0.88 -3.31 -21.24
CA ILE A 171 -0.15 -4.30 -20.94
C ILE A 171 0.46 -5.67 -20.64
N LYS A 172 1.49 -6.10 -21.39
CA LYS A 172 2.23 -7.33 -21.09
C LYS A 172 2.74 -7.33 -19.64
N ASP A 173 3.28 -6.22 -19.17
CA ASP A 173 3.81 -6.10 -17.81
C ASP A 173 2.71 -6.10 -16.75
N ILE A 174 1.56 -5.49 -17.04
CA ILE A 174 0.40 -5.47 -16.14
C ILE A 174 -0.25 -6.86 -16.02
N ASP A 175 -0.21 -7.65 -17.09
CA ASP A 175 -0.82 -8.99 -17.15
C ASP A 175 0.08 -10.10 -16.58
N ALA A 176 1.34 -9.80 -16.24
CA ALA A 176 2.35 -10.74 -15.72
C ALA A 176 1.99 -11.26 -14.31
#